data_AF-W1XYZ7-F1
#
_entry.id   AF-W1XYZ7-F1
#
_cell.length_a   1.000
_cell.length_b   1.000
_cell.length_c   1.000
_cell.angle_alpha   90.00
_cell.angle_beta   90.00
_cell.angle_gamma   90.00
#
_symmetry.space_group_name_H-M   'P 1'
#
loop_
_entity.id
_entity.type
_entity.pdbx_description
1 polymer ?
#
loop_
_entity_poly.entity_id
_entity_poly.type
_entity_poly.pdbx_seq_one_letter_code
_entity_poly.pdbx_strand_id
1 'polypeptide(L)'
;YGTPAFVHGGPFANIAHGCNSVLATKTALRLADYTVTEAGFGADLGAEKFLDIKTPNLPTAPSAVVIVATLRALKMNGGVAKDSLTEENVEAVRAGFANLKRHVENIRK
;
A
#
# COMPACT_ATOMS: atom_id res chain seq x y z
N TYR A 1 -10.68 -5.39 -21.17
CA TYR A 1 -10.69 -6.16 -19.91
C TYR A 1 -11.92 -5.76 -19.12
N GLY A 2 -12.79 -6.72 -18.79
CA GLY A 2 -14.08 -6.48 -18.10
C GLY A 2 -14.08 -6.98 -16.65
N THR A 3 -12.95 -6.81 -15.95
CA THR A 3 -12.79 -7.28 -14.57
C THR A 3 -13.72 -6.50 -13.64
N PRO A 4 -14.53 -7.19 -12.81
CA PRO A 4 -15.40 -6.51 -11.84
C PRO A 4 -14.59 -5.65 -10.85
N ALA A 5 -15.09 -4.45 -10.53
CA ALA A 5 -14.45 -3.55 -9.58
C ALA A 5 -15.49 -2.80 -8.74
N PHE A 6 -15.26 -2.72 -7.43
CA PHE A 6 -16.03 -1.86 -6.54
C PHE A 6 -15.28 -0.57 -6.26
N VAL A 7 -15.94 0.57 -6.44
CA VAL A 7 -15.47 1.90 -6.03
C VAL A 7 -16.43 2.43 -4.98
N HIS A 8 -16.06 2.38 -3.70
CA HIS A 8 -16.98 2.73 -2.62
C HIS A 8 -16.27 3.16 -1.33
N GLY A 9 -16.60 4.37 -0.86
CA GLY A 9 -15.92 5.04 0.25
C GLY A 9 -14.64 5.75 -0.19
N GLY A 10 -14.09 6.59 0.68
CA GLY A 10 -12.87 7.36 0.42
C GLY A 10 -12.50 8.32 1.55
N PRO A 11 -12.31 7.83 2.79
CA PRO A 11 -11.85 8.67 3.89
C PRO A 11 -10.38 9.04 3.69
N PHE A 12 -9.95 10.14 4.29
CA PHE A 12 -8.54 10.49 4.38
C PHE A 12 -7.71 9.41 5.10
N ALA A 13 -6.42 9.31 4.76
CA ALA A 13 -5.48 8.40 5.40
C ALA A 13 -4.65 9.05 6.52
N ASN A 14 -4.73 10.37 6.71
CA ASN A 14 -4.07 11.09 7.81
C ASN A 14 -4.99 11.18 9.05
N ILE A 15 -6.18 11.80 8.92
CA ILE A 15 -7.16 11.97 9.99
C ILE A 15 -8.17 10.81 10.12
N ALA A 16 -8.09 9.82 9.22
CA ALA A 16 -8.88 8.59 9.26
C ALA A 16 -8.02 7.41 8.73
N HIS A 17 -8.65 6.28 8.43
CA HIS A 17 -7.99 5.00 8.11
C HIS A 17 -7.69 4.78 6.62
N GLY A 18 -8.10 5.68 5.73
CA GLY A 18 -7.61 5.66 4.34
C GLY A 18 -8.00 4.47 3.47
N CYS A 19 -9.09 3.77 3.76
CA CYS A 19 -9.50 2.56 3.05
C CYS A 19 -10.89 2.71 2.39
N ASN A 20 -11.15 1.91 1.35
CA ASN A 20 -12.53 1.70 0.87
C ASN A 20 -13.39 1.03 1.97
N SER A 21 -14.71 1.07 1.81
CA SER A 21 -15.64 0.59 2.84
C SER A 21 -15.46 -0.90 3.19
N VAL A 22 -15.77 -1.22 4.46
CA VAL A 22 -15.89 -2.61 4.94
C VAL A 22 -16.95 -3.38 4.13
N LEU A 23 -18.08 -2.75 3.78
CA LEU A 23 -19.15 -3.38 2.99
C LEU A 23 -18.63 -3.88 1.64
N ALA A 24 -17.98 -3.03 0.85
CA ALA A 24 -17.44 -3.41 -0.46
C ALA A 24 -16.40 -4.52 -0.35
N THR A 25 -15.52 -4.45 0.66
CA THR A 25 -14.49 -5.48 0.89
C THR A 25 -15.13 -6.82 1.27
N LYS A 26 -16.12 -6.84 2.16
CA LYS A 26 -16.88 -8.03 2.55
C LYS A 26 -17.64 -8.64 1.39
N THR A 27 -18.26 -7.82 0.56
CA THR A 27 -18.99 -8.28 -0.62
C THR A 27 -18.04 -8.92 -1.63
N ALA A 28 -16.90 -8.30 -1.91
CA ALA A 28 -15.89 -8.86 -2.82
C ALA A 28 -15.36 -10.22 -2.32
N LEU A 29 -15.04 -10.34 -1.03
CA LEU A 29 -14.57 -11.59 -0.41
C LEU A 29 -15.58 -12.75 -0.51
N ARG A 30 -16.87 -12.47 -0.72
CA ARG A 30 -17.90 -13.49 -0.92
C ARG A 30 -18.15 -13.85 -2.39
N LEU A 31 -17.80 -12.96 -3.31
CA LEU A 31 -18.14 -13.07 -4.73
C LEU A 31 -16.96 -13.49 -5.62
N ALA A 32 -15.73 -13.40 -5.10
CA ALA A 32 -14.53 -13.67 -5.86
C ALA A 32 -13.55 -14.55 -5.06
N ASP A 33 -12.77 -15.36 -5.78
CA ASP A 33 -11.71 -16.19 -5.18
C ASP A 33 -10.58 -15.34 -4.58
N TYR A 34 -10.29 -14.20 -5.21
CA TYR A 34 -9.31 -13.22 -4.75
C TYR A 34 -9.90 -11.81 -4.77
N THR A 35 -9.75 -11.10 -3.65
CA THR A 35 -10.11 -9.68 -3.53
C THR A 35 -8.84 -8.86 -3.34
N VAL A 36 -8.56 -7.98 -4.30
CA VAL A 36 -7.47 -7.00 -4.19
C VAL A 36 -8.06 -5.67 -3.71
N THR A 37 -7.44 -5.09 -2.71
CA THR A 37 -7.80 -3.76 -2.16
C THR A 37 -6.53 -3.02 -1.77
N GLU A 38 -6.65 -1.71 -1.55
CA GLU A 38 -5.55 -0.83 -1.16
C GLU A 38 -5.89 0.03 0.05
N ALA A 39 -4.87 0.70 0.59
CA ALA A 39 -4.97 1.73 1.62
C ALA A 39 -4.09 2.93 1.20
N GLY A 40 -4.52 4.15 1.54
CA GLY A 40 -3.82 5.38 1.15
C GLY A 40 -2.50 5.61 1.89
N PHE A 41 -1.59 6.38 1.28
CA PHE A 41 -0.20 6.59 1.73
C PHE A 41 0.67 5.32 1.74
N GLY A 42 1.80 5.34 2.45
CA GLY A 42 2.71 4.21 2.59
C GLY A 42 2.22 3.18 3.61
N ALA A 43 2.97 2.07 3.72
CA ALA A 43 2.63 1.00 4.66
C ALA A 43 2.77 1.40 6.14
N ASP A 44 3.47 2.51 6.41
CA ASP A 44 3.62 3.14 7.71
C ASP A 44 2.36 3.88 8.20
N LEU A 45 1.41 4.19 7.30
CA LEU A 45 0.14 4.83 7.65
C LEU A 45 -1.06 4.02 7.16
N GLY A 46 -1.15 3.79 5.85
CA GLY A 46 -2.30 3.13 5.26
C GLY A 46 -2.41 1.68 5.67
N ALA A 47 -1.31 0.93 5.52
CA ALA A 47 -1.32 -0.50 5.81
C ALA A 47 -1.45 -0.78 7.31
N GLU A 48 -0.77 -0.02 8.18
CA GLU A 48 -0.95 -0.09 9.64
C GLU A 48 -2.42 0.11 10.02
N LYS A 49 -3.06 1.20 9.57
CA LYS A 49 -4.48 1.43 9.84
C LYS A 49 -5.40 0.39 9.19
N PHE A 50 -5.05 -0.16 8.02
CA PHE A 50 -5.82 -1.26 7.43
C PHE A 50 -5.77 -2.49 8.34
N LEU A 51 -4.59 -2.86 8.82
CA LEU A 51 -4.38 -4.03 9.66
C LEU A 51 -4.96 -3.85 11.06
N ASP A 52 -4.75 -2.70 11.68
CA ASP A 52 -5.10 -2.48 13.08
C ASP A 52 -6.53 -1.95 13.29
N ILE A 53 -7.10 -1.24 12.29
CA ILE A 53 -8.45 -0.65 12.40
C ILE A 53 -9.47 -1.37 11.52
N LYS A 54 -9.15 -1.62 10.24
CA LYS A 54 -10.12 -2.19 9.29
C LYS A 54 -10.23 -3.70 9.40
N THR A 55 -9.12 -4.41 9.53
CA THR A 55 -9.08 -5.88 9.54
C THR A 55 -9.90 -6.51 10.67
N PRO A 56 -9.93 -5.97 11.91
CA PRO A 56 -10.83 -6.47 12.97
C PRO A 56 -12.32 -6.42 12.59
N ASN A 57 -12.68 -5.59 11.62
CA ASN A 57 -14.05 -5.44 11.11
C ASN A 57 -14.32 -6.30 9.86
N LEU A 58 -13.34 -7.05 9.36
CA LEU A 58 -13.44 -7.96 8.21
C LEU A 58 -13.59 -9.43 8.64
N PRO A 59 -14.12 -10.32 7.78
CA PRO A 59 -14.31 -11.73 8.11
C PRO A 59 -13.00 -12.54 8.10
N THR A 60 -11.94 -12.00 7.50
CA THR A 60 -10.61 -12.63 7.44
C THR A 60 -9.52 -11.57 7.33
N ALA A 61 -8.30 -11.94 7.73
CA ALA A 61 -7.10 -11.14 7.55
C ALA A 61 -6.56 -11.23 6.11
N PRO A 62 -5.76 -10.26 5.65
CA PRO A 62 -5.09 -10.35 4.36
C PRO A 62 -4.23 -11.61 4.24
N SER A 63 -4.39 -12.36 3.14
CA SER A 63 -3.56 -13.54 2.87
C SER A 63 -2.19 -13.19 2.30
N ALA A 64 -2.04 -11.99 1.73
CA ALA A 64 -0.79 -11.45 1.19
C ALA A 64 -0.85 -9.91 1.16
N VAL A 65 0.33 -9.28 1.16
CA VAL A 65 0.49 -7.82 1.02
C VAL A 65 1.46 -7.53 -0.12
N VAL A 66 1.09 -6.59 -0.98
CA VAL A 66 1.93 -6.09 -2.07
C VAL A 66 2.38 -4.67 -1.73
N ILE A 67 3.69 -4.46 -1.60
CA ILE A 67 4.27 -3.12 -1.39
C ILE A 67 4.78 -2.63 -2.75
N VAL A 68 4.15 -1.58 -3.27
CA VAL A 68 4.53 -0.97 -4.54
C VAL A 68 5.76 -0.08 -4.35
N ALA A 69 6.75 -0.23 -5.22
CA ALA A 69 7.96 0.60 -5.24
C ALA A 69 8.36 0.93 -6.68
N THR A 70 9.08 2.04 -6.87
CA THR A 70 9.63 2.43 -8.17
C THR A 70 11.10 2.85 -8.03
N LEU A 71 11.90 2.63 -9.08
CA LEU A 71 13.31 3.04 -9.08
C LEU A 71 13.49 4.54 -8.81
N ARG A 72 12.60 5.38 -9.37
CA ARG A 72 12.63 6.84 -9.14
C ARG A 72 12.33 7.21 -7.69
N ALA A 73 11.34 6.58 -7.05
CA ALA A 73 11.04 6.82 -5.64
C ALA A 73 12.18 6.36 -4.72
N LEU A 74 12.84 5.24 -5.03
CA LEU A 74 14.02 4.80 -4.28
C LEU A 74 15.17 5.80 -4.44
N LYS A 75 15.46 6.28 -5.66
CA LYS A 75 16.47 7.33 -5.86
C LYS A 75 16.17 8.62 -5.07
N MET A 76 14.90 9.04 -5.00
CA MET A 76 14.52 10.19 -4.18
C MET A 76 14.79 9.96 -2.68
N ASN A 77 14.45 8.77 -2.16
CA ASN A 77 14.76 8.40 -0.78
C ASN A 77 16.28 8.26 -0.55
N GLY A 78 17.06 8.01 -1.59
CA GLY A 78 18.52 8.05 -1.60
C GLY A 78 19.13 9.45 -1.75
N GLY A 79 18.32 10.52 -1.79
CA GLY A 79 18.78 11.91 -1.83
C GLY A 79 18.79 12.57 -3.21
N VAL A 80 18.35 11.89 -4.28
CA VAL A 80 18.29 12.50 -5.63
C VAL A 80 17.10 13.45 -5.73
N ALA A 81 17.35 14.67 -6.23
CA ALA A 81 16.31 15.65 -6.47
C ALA A 81 15.29 15.18 -7.53
N LYS A 82 14.05 15.65 -7.42
CA LYS A 82 12.90 15.20 -8.23
C LYS A 82 13.11 15.38 -9.74
N ASP A 83 13.80 16.44 -10.12
CA ASP A 83 14.13 16.81 -11.50
C ASP A 83 15.26 15.97 -12.11
N SER A 84 15.99 15.19 -11.29
CA SER A 84 17.20 14.47 -11.67
C SER A 84 17.01 12.95 -11.64
N LEU A 85 15.78 12.47 -11.81
CA LEU A 85 15.41 11.05 -11.65
C LEU A 85 15.42 10.22 -12.93
N THR A 86 15.73 10.81 -14.09
CA THR A 86 15.80 10.08 -15.37
C THR A 86 17.07 9.27 -15.50
N GLU A 87 18.20 9.81 -15.01
CA GLU A 87 19.51 9.18 -15.14
C GLU A 87 19.63 7.93 -14.28
N GLU A 88 20.33 6.93 -14.80
CA GLU A 88 20.67 5.73 -14.04
C GLU A 88 21.54 6.10 -12.83
N ASN A 89 21.18 5.59 -11.65
CA ASN A 89 21.99 5.78 -10.43
C ASN A 89 21.71 4.62 -9.45
N VAL A 90 22.51 3.57 -9.55
CA VAL A 90 22.37 2.35 -8.73
C VAL A 90 22.67 2.63 -7.25
N GLU A 91 23.64 3.49 -6.96
CA GLU A 91 24.01 3.82 -5.57
C GLU A 91 22.90 4.57 -4.85
N ALA A 92 22.21 5.49 -5.52
CA ALA A 92 21.03 6.16 -4.96
C ALA A 92 19.87 5.17 -4.71
N VAL A 93 19.65 4.20 -5.59
CA VAL A 93 18.66 3.14 -5.36
C VAL A 93 19.02 2.30 -4.13
N ARG A 94 20.29 1.90 -3.99
CA ARG A 94 20.78 1.14 -2.83
C ARG A 94 20.62 1.94 -1.53
N ALA A 95 20.97 3.22 -1.53
CA ALA A 95 20.79 4.10 -0.39
C ALA A 95 19.30 4.25 -0.01
N GLY A 96 18.43 4.50 -0.99
CA GLY A 96 17.00 4.65 -0.75
C GLY A 96 16.25 3.36 -0.43
N PHE A 97 16.85 2.19 -0.66
CA PHE A 97 16.26 0.90 -0.32
C PHE A 97 15.96 0.77 1.18
N ALA A 98 16.64 1.54 2.04
CA ALA A 98 16.33 1.61 3.47
C ALA A 98 14.85 1.90 3.76
N ASN A 99 14.20 2.75 2.95
CA ASN A 99 12.77 3.03 3.06
C ASN A 99 11.91 1.78 2.76
N LEU A 100 12.14 1.13 1.62
CA LEU A 100 11.38 -0.08 1.23
C LEU A 100 11.62 -1.22 2.23
N LYS A 101 12.87 -1.41 2.66
CA LYS A 101 13.24 -2.41 3.68
C LYS A 101 12.42 -2.22 4.94
N ARG A 102 12.30 -0.98 5.43
CA ARG A 102 11.51 -0.66 6.63
C ARG A 102 10.04 -1.01 6.48
N HIS A 103 9.43 -0.70 5.33
CA HIS A 103 8.04 -1.06 5.06
C HIS A 103 7.83 -2.59 4.99
N VAL A 104 8.76 -3.32 4.35
CA VAL A 104 8.72 -4.80 4.31
C VAL A 104 8.85 -5.39 5.72
N GLU A 105 9.77 -4.87 6.53
CA GLU A 105 9.95 -5.32 7.92
C GLU A 105 8.72 -5.05 8.77
N ASN A 106 8.07 -3.88 8.62
CA ASN A 106 6.86 -3.55 9.36
C ASN A 106 5.69 -4.49 9.03
N ILE A 107 5.52 -4.87 7.76
CA ILE A 107 4.47 -5.81 7.34
C ILE A 107 4.73 -7.24 7.82
N ARG A 108 5.98 -7.61 8.10
CA ARG A 108 6.36 -8.95 8.59
C ARG A 108 6.28 -9.11 10.11
N LYS A 109 6.03 -8.03 10.85
CA LYS A 109 5.81 -8.09 12.31
C LYS A 109 4.42 -8.62 12.62
#